data_AF-A0A2N7TV94-F1
#
_entry.id   AF-A0A2N7TV94-F1
#
_cell.length_a   1.000
_cell.length_b   1.000
_cell.length_c   1.000
_cell.angle_alpha   90.00
_cell.angle_beta   90.00
_cell.angle_gamma   90.00
#
_symmetry.space_group_name_H-M   'P 1'
#
loop_
_entity.id
_entity.type
_entity.pdbx_description
1 polymer ?
#
loop_
_entity_poly.entity_id
_entity_poly.type
_entity_poly.pdbx_seq_one_letter_code
_entity_poly.pdbx_strand_id
1 'polypeptide(L)'
;MNPGFSERTFEFCFNAEYCQANAALLASHPHIPSQQLEKDLGYDVEFRLRQGRYTRSVFFQHKVSSFAEHRAGRNARFYDCHNGPYFRFSVDNEQHNTLCALSRTKGNAFYCAPRFHLSHELEARFRAVDIAAHAVLLDPLDVGEILDRDRHNITYCPAGMNATLHSDPRPFKQTYAGARDRSPHLRENKIDEEYVESLSDELLYRTRDSKFRSALTREVERASPVKRAQIILGRVYQVTWLLLP
;
A
#
# COMPACT_ATOMS: atom_id res chain seq x y z
N MET A 1 -11.85 -9.40 19.62
CA MET A 1 -13.13 -9.09 18.97
C MET A 1 -12.90 -8.94 17.48
N ASN A 2 -13.77 -9.53 16.67
CA ASN A 2 -13.69 -9.39 15.21
C ASN A 2 -14.27 -8.02 14.79
N PRO A 3 -13.84 -7.47 13.64
CA PRO A 3 -14.44 -6.25 13.11
C PRO A 3 -15.92 -6.48 12.78
N GLY A 4 -16.75 -5.49 13.11
CA GLY A 4 -18.20 -5.46 12.86
C GLY A 4 -18.57 -4.99 11.45
N PHE A 5 -17.61 -4.92 10.54
CA PHE A 5 -17.78 -4.55 9.14
C PHE A 5 -16.76 -5.28 8.27
N SER A 6 -17.06 -5.41 6.98
CA SER A 6 -16.15 -6.04 6.02
C SER A 6 -15.09 -5.07 5.51
N GLU A 7 -13.98 -5.61 5.02
CA GLU A 7 -12.91 -4.83 4.38
C GLU A 7 -13.43 -3.97 3.24
N ARG A 8 -14.25 -4.55 2.37
CA ARG A 8 -14.88 -3.84 1.25
C ARG A 8 -15.79 -2.68 1.69
N THR A 9 -16.42 -2.77 2.86
CA THR A 9 -17.23 -1.66 3.39
C THR A 9 -16.34 -0.54 3.85
N PHE A 10 -15.25 -0.85 4.56
CA PHE A 10 -14.26 0.14 4.98
C PHE A 10 -13.58 0.80 3.79
N GLU A 11 -13.13 0.01 2.82
CA GLU A 11 -12.56 0.47 1.54
C GLU A 11 -13.48 1.47 0.84
N PHE A 12 -14.77 1.15 0.69
CA PHE A 12 -15.74 2.05 0.08
C PHE A 12 -15.81 3.40 0.81
N CYS A 13 -15.97 3.37 2.14
CA CYS A 13 -16.08 4.57 2.96
C CYS A 13 -14.80 5.42 2.90
N PHE A 14 -13.64 4.79 3.04
CA PHE A 14 -12.35 5.47 2.97
C PHE A 14 -12.12 6.09 1.59
N ASN A 15 -12.36 5.34 0.52
CA ASN A 15 -12.16 5.81 -0.85
C ASN A 15 -13.07 6.97 -1.21
N ALA A 16 -14.33 6.94 -0.78
CA ALA A 16 -15.26 8.04 -0.99
C ALA A 16 -14.77 9.33 -0.33
N GLU A 17 -14.34 9.25 0.93
CA GLU A 17 -13.81 10.38 1.68
C GLU A 17 -12.46 10.87 1.12
N TYR A 18 -11.56 9.96 0.77
CA TYR A 18 -10.28 10.30 0.18
C TYR A 18 -10.44 11.02 -1.16
N CYS A 19 -11.39 10.57 -2.00
CA CYS A 19 -11.77 11.25 -3.23
C CYS A 19 -12.29 12.66 -2.97
N GLN A 20 -13.20 12.81 -2.00
CA GLN A 20 -13.77 14.12 -1.65
C GLN A 20 -12.70 15.08 -1.13
N ALA A 21 -11.87 14.61 -0.19
CA ALA A 21 -10.80 15.39 0.40
C ALA A 21 -9.75 15.81 -0.63
N ASN A 22 -9.50 15.00 -1.66
CA ASN A 22 -8.49 15.23 -2.68
C ASN A 22 -9.05 15.58 -4.06
N ALA A 23 -10.33 15.95 -4.17
CA ALA A 23 -11.01 16.16 -5.44
C ALA A 23 -10.27 17.14 -6.38
N ALA A 24 -9.73 18.23 -5.84
CA ALA A 24 -8.97 19.22 -6.62
C ALA A 24 -7.60 18.69 -7.10
N LEU A 25 -7.06 17.66 -6.44
CA LEU A 25 -5.77 17.04 -6.77
C LEU A 25 -5.95 15.79 -7.62
N LEU A 26 -7.11 15.13 -7.64
CA LEU A 26 -7.29 13.92 -8.43
C LEU A 26 -7.02 14.18 -9.93
N ALA A 27 -6.07 13.44 -10.49
CA ALA A 27 -5.76 13.47 -11.90
C ALA A 27 -6.79 12.71 -12.74
N SER A 28 -7.38 11.67 -12.15
CA SER A 28 -8.39 10.78 -12.72
C SER A 28 -9.27 10.18 -11.62
N HIS A 29 -10.23 9.34 -12.00
CA HIS A 29 -10.95 8.48 -11.06
C HIS A 29 -9.98 7.51 -10.32
N PRO A 30 -10.34 7.02 -9.12
CA PRO A 30 -9.61 5.93 -8.47
C PRO A 30 -9.61 4.69 -9.35
N HIS A 31 -8.47 4.01 -9.45
CA HIS A 31 -8.35 2.74 -10.13
C HIS A 31 -8.44 1.62 -9.09
N ILE A 32 -9.55 0.87 -9.12
CA ILE A 32 -9.83 -0.27 -8.24
C ILE A 32 -9.69 -1.52 -9.11
N PRO A 33 -8.66 -2.37 -8.90
CA PRO A 33 -8.47 -3.59 -9.68
C PRO A 33 -9.55 -4.63 -9.33
N SER A 34 -9.73 -5.62 -10.20
CA SER A 34 -10.52 -6.81 -9.84
C SER A 34 -9.78 -7.63 -8.77
N GLN A 35 -10.49 -8.47 -8.01
CA GLN A 35 -9.88 -9.34 -6.99
C GLN A 35 -8.74 -10.23 -7.54
N GLN A 36 -8.83 -10.64 -8.81
CA GLN A 36 -7.76 -11.39 -9.47
C GLN A 36 -6.53 -10.53 -9.73
N LEU A 37 -6.73 -9.29 -10.18
CA LEU A 37 -5.65 -8.34 -10.41
C LEU A 37 -5.04 -7.82 -9.10
N GLU A 38 -5.84 -7.65 -8.04
CA GLU A 38 -5.38 -7.27 -6.70
C GLU A 38 -4.30 -8.23 -6.18
N LYS A 39 -4.47 -9.53 -6.39
CA LYS A 39 -3.47 -10.54 -5.99
C LYS A 39 -2.13 -10.32 -6.69
N ASP A 40 -2.16 -9.99 -7.98
CA ASP A 40 -0.96 -9.77 -8.80
C ASP A 40 -0.33 -8.38 -8.54
N LEU A 41 -1.14 -7.38 -8.19
CA LEU A 41 -0.74 -5.98 -8.04
C LEU A 41 -0.42 -5.58 -6.60
N GLY A 42 -0.96 -6.30 -5.62
CA GLY A 42 -0.75 -6.12 -4.19
C GLY A 42 -1.42 -4.89 -3.58
N TYR A 43 -2.41 -4.28 -4.24
CA TYR A 43 -3.16 -3.12 -3.73
C TYR A 43 -4.64 -3.16 -4.13
N ASP A 44 -5.49 -2.52 -3.32
CA ASP A 44 -6.95 -2.41 -3.54
C ASP A 44 -7.35 -1.17 -4.31
N VAL A 45 -6.60 -0.07 -4.17
CA VAL A 45 -6.86 1.15 -4.95
C VAL A 45 -5.58 1.91 -5.28
N GLU A 46 -5.54 2.48 -6.47
CA GLU A 46 -4.59 3.52 -6.89
C GLU A 46 -5.32 4.87 -7.02
N PHE A 47 -4.81 5.88 -6.34
CA PHE A 47 -5.16 7.28 -6.56
C PHE A 47 -4.04 7.99 -7.31
N ARG A 48 -4.37 8.65 -8.43
CA ARG A 48 -3.43 9.52 -9.15
C ARG A 48 -3.69 10.97 -8.77
N LEU A 49 -2.69 11.64 -8.22
CA LEU A 49 -2.75 13.01 -7.74
C LEU A 49 -1.90 13.92 -8.62
N ARG A 50 -2.45 15.06 -9.04
CA ARG A 50 -1.76 16.14 -9.75
C ARG A 50 -0.90 16.93 -8.76
N GLN A 51 0.34 17.14 -9.15
CA GLN A 51 1.27 18.01 -8.44
C GLN A 51 2.05 18.83 -9.47
N GLY A 52 1.61 20.08 -9.67
CA GLY A 52 2.13 20.93 -10.75
C GLY A 52 1.87 20.30 -12.12
N ARG A 53 2.94 19.96 -12.84
CA ARG A 53 2.89 19.33 -14.17
C ARG A 53 2.98 17.80 -14.15
N TYR A 54 3.06 17.20 -12.97
CA TYR A 54 3.28 15.76 -12.81
C TYR A 54 2.07 15.09 -12.13
N THR A 55 1.97 13.78 -12.31
CA THR A 55 1.03 12.93 -11.56
C THR A 55 1.80 11.97 -10.66
N ARG A 56 1.35 11.82 -9.41
CA ARG A 56 1.86 10.83 -8.46
C ARG A 56 0.80 9.79 -8.16
N SER A 57 1.20 8.53 -8.09
CA SER A 57 0.32 7.47 -7.64
C SER A 57 0.48 7.25 -6.13
N VAL A 58 -0.64 6.99 -5.47
CA VAL A 58 -0.71 6.52 -4.08
C VAL A 58 -1.52 5.25 -4.09
N PHE A 59 -0.97 4.19 -3.52
CA PHE A 59 -1.58 2.86 -3.49
C PHE A 59 -1.97 2.51 -2.07
N PHE A 60 -3.19 2.01 -1.88
CA PHE A 60 -3.64 1.50 -0.59
C PHE A 60 -4.03 0.03 -0.70
N GLN A 61 -3.51 -0.78 0.22
CA GLN A 61 -4.07 -2.07 0.57
C GLN A 61 -4.87 -1.90 1.86
N HIS A 62 -6.18 -1.92 1.74
CA HIS A 62 -7.10 -1.87 2.86
C HIS A 62 -7.02 -3.15 3.68
N LYS A 63 -7.19 -2.98 4.98
CA LYS A 63 -7.27 -4.06 5.96
C LYS A 63 -8.38 -3.75 6.95
N VAL A 64 -9.02 -4.79 7.47
CA VAL A 64 -9.81 -4.71 8.70
C VAL A 64 -9.06 -5.32 9.87
N SER A 65 -9.16 -4.67 11.02
CA SER A 65 -8.43 -5.08 12.21
C SER A 65 -9.36 -5.65 13.26
N SER A 66 -8.98 -6.82 13.78
CA SER A 66 -9.51 -7.32 15.05
C SER A 66 -9.01 -6.46 16.20
N PHE A 67 -9.81 -6.31 17.26
CA PHE A 67 -9.44 -5.56 18.45
C PHE A 67 -9.29 -6.49 19.66
N ALA A 68 -8.17 -6.40 20.36
CA ALA A 68 -7.89 -7.16 21.57
C ALA A 68 -7.87 -6.21 22.77
N GLU A 69 -8.91 -6.29 23.59
CA GLU A 69 -9.10 -5.40 24.75
C GLU A 69 -8.42 -5.90 26.03
N HIS A 70 -8.21 -7.21 26.12
CA HIS A 70 -7.66 -7.84 27.32
C HIS A 70 -6.41 -8.65 26.99
N ARG A 71 -5.50 -8.69 27.97
CA ARG A 71 -4.32 -9.55 27.95
C ARG A 71 -4.76 -11.00 28.10
N ALA A 72 -4.66 -11.81 27.05
CA ALA A 72 -5.08 -13.20 27.11
C ALA A 72 -4.31 -14.14 26.16
N GLY A 73 -4.07 -15.37 26.64
CA GLY A 73 -3.61 -16.51 25.86
C GLY A 73 -2.31 -16.28 25.10
N ARG A 74 -2.22 -16.89 23.90
CA ARG A 74 -1.03 -16.84 23.02
C ARG A 74 -0.71 -15.45 22.46
N ASN A 75 -1.62 -14.48 22.61
CA ASN A 75 -1.44 -13.12 22.14
C ASN A 75 -1.04 -12.14 23.25
N ALA A 76 -0.77 -12.62 24.48
CA ALA A 76 -0.33 -11.78 25.59
C ALA A 76 0.91 -10.93 25.24
N ARG A 77 1.85 -11.50 24.47
CA ARG A 77 3.03 -10.77 23.96
C ARG A 77 2.70 -9.52 23.14
N PHE A 78 1.58 -9.52 22.40
CA PHE A 78 1.17 -8.35 21.62
C PHE A 78 0.58 -7.28 22.54
N TYR A 79 -0.19 -7.69 23.54
CA TYR A 79 -0.70 -6.78 24.57
C TYR A 79 0.46 -6.12 25.33
N ASP A 80 1.47 -6.90 25.71
CA ASP A 80 2.66 -6.42 26.42
C ASP A 80 3.48 -5.47 25.54
N CYS A 81 3.60 -5.75 24.23
CA CYS A 81 4.25 -4.86 23.26
C CYS A 81 3.61 -3.47 23.17
N HIS A 82 2.29 -3.36 23.37
CA HIS A 82 1.55 -2.10 23.35
C HIS A 82 1.24 -1.52 24.72
N ASN A 83 1.62 -2.22 25.79
CA ASN A 83 1.22 -1.91 27.17
C ASN A 83 -0.30 -1.73 27.33
N GLY A 84 -1.11 -2.46 26.56
CA GLY A 84 -2.54 -2.21 26.53
C GLY A 84 -3.29 -2.88 25.37
N PRO A 85 -4.57 -2.51 25.19
CA PRO A 85 -5.38 -2.93 24.06
C PRO A 85 -4.71 -2.61 22.73
N TYR A 86 -4.99 -3.42 21.70
CA TYR A 86 -4.39 -3.23 20.38
C TYR A 86 -5.30 -3.71 19.25
N PHE A 87 -5.09 -3.12 18.07
CA PHE A 87 -5.62 -3.60 16.81
C PHE A 87 -4.65 -4.58 16.16
N ARG A 88 -5.18 -5.53 15.38
CA ARG A 88 -4.40 -6.55 14.69
C ARG A 88 -5.06 -6.97 13.38
N PHE A 89 -4.24 -7.09 12.33
CA PHE A 89 -4.61 -7.77 11.10
C PHE A 89 -3.51 -8.75 10.64
N SER A 90 -3.90 -9.81 9.94
CA SER A 90 -2.97 -10.78 9.37
C SER A 90 -2.35 -10.25 8.08
N VAL A 91 -1.10 -10.64 7.83
CA VAL A 91 -0.37 -10.30 6.61
C VAL A 91 -0.18 -11.56 5.78
N ASP A 92 -0.45 -11.45 4.48
CA ASP A 92 -0.07 -12.44 3.48
C ASP A 92 1.32 -12.10 2.94
N ASN A 93 2.26 -13.06 2.96
CA ASN A 93 3.67 -12.78 2.68
C ASN A 93 3.89 -12.42 1.21
N GLU A 94 3.17 -13.06 0.28
CA GLU A 94 3.25 -12.77 -1.15
C GLU A 94 2.71 -11.36 -1.42
N GLN A 95 1.51 -11.04 -0.93
CA GLN A 95 0.90 -9.71 -1.07
C GLN A 95 1.77 -8.62 -0.43
N HIS A 96 2.36 -8.87 0.74
CA HIS A 96 3.26 -7.94 1.42
C HIS A 96 4.49 -7.62 0.57
N ASN A 97 5.14 -8.64 0.02
CA ASN A 97 6.33 -8.46 -0.80
C ASN A 97 6.00 -7.73 -2.11
N THR A 98 4.83 -8.01 -2.72
CA THR A 98 4.32 -7.25 -3.87
C THR A 98 4.08 -5.77 -3.52
N LEU A 99 3.50 -5.48 -2.36
CA LEU A 99 3.28 -4.10 -1.89
C LEU A 99 4.62 -3.38 -1.58
N CYS A 100 5.62 -4.06 -1.00
CA CYS A 100 6.99 -3.55 -0.85
C CYS A 100 7.59 -3.18 -2.21
N ALA A 101 7.55 -4.12 -3.16
CA ALA A 101 7.97 -3.95 -4.54
C ALA A 101 7.31 -2.72 -5.20
N LEU A 102 6.00 -2.58 -5.03
CA LEU A 102 5.23 -1.44 -5.53
C LEU A 102 5.68 -0.11 -4.92
N SER A 103 5.86 -0.08 -3.59
CA SER A 103 6.33 1.11 -2.87
C SER A 103 7.72 1.57 -3.33
N ARG A 104 8.64 0.63 -3.66
CA ARG A 104 9.97 0.97 -4.22
C ARG A 104 9.88 1.51 -5.65
N THR A 105 9.08 0.87 -6.50
CA THR A 105 9.05 1.15 -7.95
C THR A 105 8.20 2.36 -8.32
N LYS A 106 6.95 2.37 -7.86
CA LYS A 106 5.93 3.36 -8.23
C LYS A 106 5.70 4.42 -7.17
N GLY A 107 6.30 4.23 -5.99
CA GLY A 107 6.19 5.14 -4.86
C GLY A 107 4.86 5.02 -4.13
N ASN A 108 4.91 5.22 -2.82
CA ASN A 108 3.75 5.53 -1.97
C ASN A 108 2.69 4.42 -1.91
N ALA A 109 3.09 3.21 -1.53
CA ALA A 109 2.16 2.15 -1.20
C ALA A 109 2.03 2.01 0.32
N PHE A 110 0.81 1.89 0.84
CA PHE A 110 0.56 1.80 2.27
C PHE A 110 -0.49 0.73 2.59
N TYR A 111 -0.35 0.07 3.73
CA TYR A 111 -1.50 -0.53 4.39
C TYR A 111 -2.42 0.58 4.90
N CYS A 112 -3.72 0.42 4.73
CA CYS A 112 -4.75 1.31 5.27
C CYS A 112 -5.69 0.52 6.18
N ALA A 113 -5.72 0.81 7.48
CA ALA A 113 -6.54 0.08 8.44
C ALA A 113 -7.28 1.03 9.41
N PRO A 114 -8.50 0.70 9.87
CA PRO A 114 -9.25 1.55 10.78
C PRO A 114 -8.74 1.45 12.22
N ARG A 115 -8.74 2.58 12.94
CA ARG A 115 -8.53 2.64 14.41
C ARG A 115 -9.83 2.44 15.20
N PHE A 116 -10.77 1.71 14.61
CA PHE A 116 -12.09 1.40 15.15
C PHE A 116 -12.52 0.05 14.58
N HIS A 117 -13.46 -0.62 15.23
CA HIS A 117 -13.85 -1.98 14.81
C HIS A 117 -15.34 -2.26 14.91
N LEU A 118 -16.13 -1.39 15.54
CA LEU A 118 -17.56 -1.60 15.70
C LEU A 118 -18.32 -0.99 14.52
N SER A 119 -19.41 -1.64 14.11
CA SER A 119 -20.24 -1.18 12.98
C SER A 119 -20.81 0.24 13.20
N HIS A 120 -21.24 0.54 14.43
CA HIS A 120 -21.75 1.87 14.77
C HIS A 120 -20.66 2.96 14.74
N GLU A 121 -19.40 2.61 15.01
CA GLU A 121 -18.28 3.56 14.87
C GLU A 121 -18.06 3.91 13.39
N LEU A 122 -18.13 2.91 12.50
CA LEU A 122 -18.04 3.13 11.05
C LEU A 122 -19.17 4.06 10.57
N GLU A 123 -20.42 3.79 10.96
CA GLU A 123 -21.57 4.61 10.57
C GLU A 123 -21.44 6.07 11.06
N ALA A 124 -21.08 6.26 12.33
CA ALA A 124 -20.89 7.58 12.91
C ALA A 124 -19.78 8.36 12.19
N ARG A 125 -18.65 7.71 11.88
CA ARG A 125 -17.51 8.32 11.19
C ARG A 125 -17.78 8.62 9.74
N PHE A 126 -18.49 7.74 9.04
CA PHE A 126 -18.87 7.98 7.65
C PHE A 126 -19.79 9.19 7.53
N ARG A 127 -20.78 9.33 8.44
CA ARG A 127 -21.64 10.52 8.50
C ARG A 127 -20.88 11.80 8.83
N ALA A 128 -19.85 11.69 9.66
CA ALA A 128 -19.01 12.83 10.06
C ALA A 128 -17.91 13.18 9.04
N VAL A 129 -17.75 12.41 7.96
CA VAL A 129 -16.64 12.57 6.98
C VAL A 129 -15.27 12.51 7.69
N ASP A 130 -15.10 11.49 8.53
CA ASP A 130 -13.95 11.33 9.43
C ASP A 130 -13.41 9.89 9.48
N ILE A 131 -13.59 9.14 8.38
CA ILE A 131 -13.05 7.80 8.19
C ILE A 131 -11.54 7.87 8.00
N ALA A 132 -11.06 8.77 7.15
CA ALA A 132 -9.66 8.85 6.77
C ALA A 132 -8.78 9.34 7.94
N ALA A 133 -9.27 10.29 8.75
CA ALA A 133 -8.55 10.73 9.95
C ALA A 133 -8.50 9.66 11.05
N HIS A 134 -9.36 8.65 10.96
CA HIS A 134 -9.43 7.51 11.85
C HIS A 134 -8.88 6.21 11.23
N ALA A 135 -8.20 6.31 10.09
CA ALA A 135 -7.39 5.24 9.53
C ALA A 135 -5.91 5.44 9.89
N VAL A 136 -5.20 4.34 10.12
CA VAL A 136 -3.74 4.31 10.16
C VAL A 136 -3.21 3.91 8.77
N LEU A 137 -2.20 4.64 8.29
CA LEU A 137 -1.44 4.26 7.11
C LEU A 137 -0.03 3.82 7.51
N LEU A 138 0.42 2.68 6.98
CA LEU A 138 1.70 2.06 7.32
C LEU A 138 2.49 1.74 6.04
N ASP A 139 3.73 2.25 5.96
CA ASP A 139 4.62 1.98 4.82
C ASP A 139 5.24 0.58 4.98
N PRO A 140 4.97 -0.38 4.07
CA PRO A 140 5.51 -1.73 4.19
C PRO A 140 7.04 -1.76 4.15
N LEU A 141 7.69 -0.73 3.57
CA LEU A 141 9.15 -0.66 3.52
C LEU A 141 9.81 -0.40 4.87
N ASP A 142 9.07 0.07 5.86
CA ASP A 142 9.61 0.25 7.22
C ASP A 142 9.97 -1.08 7.87
N VAL A 143 9.22 -2.13 7.55
CA VAL A 143 9.46 -3.49 8.07
C VAL A 143 10.20 -4.36 7.06
N GLY A 144 10.24 -3.98 5.78
CA GLY A 144 10.98 -4.70 4.74
C GLY A 144 10.34 -6.04 4.37
N GLU A 145 10.96 -6.76 3.44
CA GLU A 145 10.40 -8.01 2.90
C GLU A 145 10.27 -9.11 3.94
N ILE A 146 9.34 -10.03 3.68
CA ILE A 146 9.11 -11.24 4.47
C ILE A 146 9.58 -12.42 3.64
N LEU A 147 10.68 -13.06 4.05
CA LEU A 147 11.31 -14.15 3.31
C LEU A 147 11.01 -15.53 3.90
N ASP A 148 10.46 -15.57 5.11
CA ASP A 148 10.05 -16.80 5.78
C ASP A 148 8.62 -17.21 5.40
N ARG A 149 8.19 -18.37 5.92
CA ARG A 149 6.85 -18.95 5.69
C ARG A 149 5.94 -18.86 6.90
N ASP A 150 6.36 -18.14 7.93
CA ASP A 150 5.58 -17.98 9.14
C ASP A 150 4.36 -17.09 8.88
N ARG A 151 3.40 -17.16 9.80
CA ARG A 151 2.23 -16.28 9.77
C ARG A 151 2.54 -14.99 10.48
N HIS A 152 2.46 -13.88 9.78
CA HIS A 152 2.72 -12.57 10.34
C HIS A 152 1.43 -11.83 10.67
N ASN A 153 1.52 -10.96 11.66
CA ASN A 153 0.45 -10.04 11.98
C ASN A 153 1.03 -8.65 12.19
N ILE A 154 0.36 -7.64 11.68
CA ILE A 154 0.65 -6.26 12.05
C ILE A 154 -0.29 -5.88 13.19
N THR A 155 0.25 -5.19 14.19
CA THR A 155 -0.50 -4.68 15.33
C THR A 155 -0.17 -3.22 15.56
N TYR A 156 -1.08 -2.46 16.18
CA TYR A 156 -0.88 -1.07 16.57
C TYR A 156 -1.81 -0.72 17.74
N CYS A 157 -1.44 0.27 18.54
CA CYS A 157 -2.25 0.71 19.67
C CYS A 157 -3.51 1.47 19.20
N PRO A 158 -4.50 1.76 20.07
CA PRO A 158 -5.75 2.40 19.65
C PRO A 158 -5.56 3.79 19.03
N ALA A 159 -4.48 4.50 19.38
CA ALA A 159 -4.12 5.77 18.77
C ALA A 159 -3.55 5.64 17.34
N GLY A 160 -3.27 4.41 16.87
CA GLY A 160 -2.63 4.13 15.59
C GLY A 160 -1.11 4.13 15.64
N MET A 161 -0.50 4.17 16.84
CA MET A 161 0.95 4.28 17.02
C MET A 161 1.60 2.92 17.35
N ASN A 162 2.93 2.92 17.43
CA ASN A 162 3.75 1.76 17.78
C ASN A 162 3.48 0.54 16.88
N ALA A 163 3.13 0.79 15.61
CA ALA A 163 2.80 -0.29 14.70
C ALA A 163 3.98 -1.26 14.57
N THR A 164 3.71 -2.56 14.63
CA THR A 164 4.74 -3.60 14.66
C THR A 164 4.29 -4.82 13.87
N LEU A 165 5.17 -5.33 13.01
CA LEU A 165 5.05 -6.62 12.36
C LEU A 165 5.56 -7.72 13.30
N HIS A 166 4.75 -8.74 13.54
CA HIS A 166 5.01 -9.81 14.51
C HIS A 166 5.26 -11.15 13.85
N SER A 167 6.48 -11.66 14.04
CA SER A 167 6.96 -13.05 13.99
C SER A 167 8.44 -13.00 14.42
N ASP A 168 9.14 -12.04 13.82
CA ASP A 168 10.34 -11.34 14.25
C ASP A 168 9.95 -9.85 14.40
N PRO A 169 9.86 -9.31 15.63
CA PRO A 169 9.31 -7.98 15.89
C PRO A 169 10.05 -6.87 15.13
N ARG A 170 9.38 -6.33 14.10
CA ARG A 170 9.89 -5.21 13.30
C ARG A 170 8.95 -4.01 13.47
N PRO A 171 9.36 -2.93 14.16
CA PRO A 171 8.53 -1.75 14.33
C PRO A 171 8.48 -0.94 13.02
N PHE A 172 7.32 -0.35 12.74
CA PHE A 172 7.20 0.67 11.70
C PHE A 172 7.84 1.97 12.20
N LYS A 173 8.52 2.69 11.32
CA LYS A 173 9.24 3.92 11.68
C LYS A 173 8.28 5.07 11.89
N GLN A 174 7.23 5.13 11.06
CA GLN A 174 6.20 6.15 11.13
C GLN A 174 4.82 5.56 10.89
N THR A 175 3.82 6.21 11.49
CA THR A 175 2.40 5.91 11.30
C THR A 175 1.72 7.19 10.87
N TYR A 176 0.98 7.12 9.76
CA TYR A 176 0.31 8.28 9.18
C TYR A 176 -1.20 8.16 9.36
N ALA A 177 -1.92 9.27 9.16
CA ALA A 177 -3.37 9.24 9.01
C ALA A 177 -3.76 9.35 7.53
N GLY A 178 -4.96 8.87 7.19
CA GLY A 178 -5.52 9.09 5.85
C GLY A 178 -5.93 10.54 5.58
N ALA A 179 -6.11 11.35 6.63
CA ALA A 179 -6.42 12.76 6.55
C ALA A 179 -5.19 13.63 6.27
N ARG A 180 -5.43 14.82 5.71
CA ARG A 180 -4.40 15.75 5.20
C ARG A 180 -3.40 16.24 6.24
N ASP A 181 -3.79 16.28 7.52
CA ASP A 181 -2.98 16.80 8.63
C ASP A 181 -1.77 15.90 8.95
N ARG A 182 -1.90 14.59 8.71
CA ARG A 182 -0.88 13.57 9.01
C ARG A 182 -0.65 12.58 7.88
N SER A 183 -1.00 12.96 6.65
CA SER A 183 -0.70 12.15 5.46
C SER A 183 0.81 12.00 5.23
N PRO A 184 1.25 10.86 4.67
CA PRO A 184 2.65 10.66 4.34
C PRO A 184 3.12 11.67 3.29
N HIS A 185 4.36 12.14 3.44
CA HIS A 185 5.04 12.85 2.36
C HIS A 185 5.21 11.90 1.18
N LEU A 186 4.57 12.23 0.07
CA LEU A 186 4.68 11.43 -1.14
C LEU A 186 6.10 11.54 -1.67
N ARG A 187 6.80 10.40 -1.76
CA ARG A 187 8.19 10.34 -2.22
C ARG A 187 8.30 10.98 -3.60
N GLU A 188 9.23 11.91 -3.74
CA GLU A 188 9.62 12.46 -5.03
C GLU A 188 10.76 11.58 -5.55
N ASN A 189 10.48 10.74 -6.53
CA ASN A 189 11.57 10.09 -7.24
C ASN A 189 12.13 11.09 -8.24
N LYS A 190 13.39 11.50 -8.06
CA LYS A 190 14.12 12.22 -9.09
C LYS A 190 14.29 11.25 -10.26
N ILE A 191 13.73 11.60 -11.41
CA ILE A 191 13.90 10.82 -12.64
C ILE A 191 15.21 11.30 -13.26
N ASP A 192 16.31 10.70 -12.83
CA ASP A 192 17.61 10.81 -13.49
C ASP A 192 17.99 9.49 -14.18
N GLU A 193 19.15 9.49 -14.81
CA GLU A 193 19.65 8.35 -15.59
C GLU A 193 19.76 7.09 -14.72
N GLU A 194 20.23 7.23 -13.47
CA GLU A 194 20.34 6.14 -12.49
C GLU A 194 18.96 5.55 -12.14
N TYR A 195 17.94 6.38 -11.92
CA TYR A 195 16.57 5.91 -11.71
C TYR A 195 16.06 5.12 -12.92
N VAL A 196 16.29 5.61 -14.14
CA VAL A 196 15.82 4.93 -15.36
C VAL A 196 16.58 3.61 -15.59
N GLU A 197 17.86 3.55 -15.27
CA GLU A 197 18.66 2.32 -15.25
C GLU A 197 18.09 1.28 -14.29
N SER A 198 17.92 1.66 -13.02
CA SER A 198 17.36 0.78 -11.99
C SER A 198 15.97 0.27 -12.37
N LEU A 199 15.08 1.18 -12.82
CA LEU A 199 13.74 0.83 -13.27
C LEU A 199 13.77 -0.13 -14.47
N SER A 200 14.64 0.12 -15.45
CA SER A 200 14.81 -0.73 -16.63
C SER A 200 15.20 -2.16 -16.26
N ASP A 201 16.19 -2.31 -15.38
CA ASP A 201 16.69 -3.62 -14.97
C ASP A 201 15.68 -4.39 -14.13
N GLU A 202 14.97 -3.70 -13.24
CA GLU A 202 13.90 -4.30 -12.46
C GLU A 202 12.72 -4.74 -13.33
N LEU A 203 12.27 -3.89 -14.26
CA LEU A 203 11.22 -4.23 -15.21
C LEU A 203 11.61 -5.44 -16.06
N LEU A 204 12.87 -5.51 -16.50
CA LEU A 204 13.39 -6.64 -17.26
C LEU A 204 13.36 -7.93 -16.43
N TYR A 205 13.91 -7.89 -15.22
CA TYR A 205 13.94 -9.02 -14.29
C TYR A 205 12.54 -9.57 -14.04
N ARG A 206 11.59 -8.69 -13.69
CA ARG A 206 10.20 -9.08 -13.42
C ARG A 206 9.49 -9.63 -14.64
N THR A 207 9.68 -9.00 -15.80
CA THR A 207 9.03 -9.47 -17.02
C THR A 207 9.54 -10.87 -17.40
N ARG A 208 10.82 -11.15 -17.16
CA ARG A 208 11.45 -12.46 -17.42
C ARG A 208 10.83 -13.58 -16.58
N ASP A 209 10.46 -13.30 -15.35
CA ASP A 209 9.85 -14.26 -14.41
C ASP A 209 8.30 -14.24 -14.44
N SER A 210 7.70 -13.50 -15.37
CA SER A 210 6.25 -13.39 -15.50
C SER A 210 5.70 -14.13 -16.72
N LYS A 211 4.37 -14.25 -16.80
CA LYS A 211 3.65 -14.71 -18.00
C LYS A 211 3.94 -13.87 -19.26
N PHE A 212 4.51 -12.67 -19.10
CA PHE A 212 4.86 -11.75 -20.18
C PHE A 212 6.29 -11.92 -20.70
N ARG A 213 7.00 -12.99 -20.31
CA ARG A 213 8.35 -13.29 -20.80
C ARG A 213 8.46 -13.25 -22.33
N SER A 214 7.41 -13.63 -23.06
CA SER A 214 7.37 -13.58 -24.53
C SER A 214 7.48 -12.17 -25.11
N ALA A 215 7.20 -11.13 -24.32
CA ALA A 215 7.38 -9.74 -24.71
C ALA A 215 8.86 -9.30 -24.71
N LEU A 216 9.76 -10.07 -24.07
CA LEU A 216 11.20 -9.81 -24.03
C LEU A 216 11.90 -10.44 -25.24
N THR A 217 12.01 -9.68 -26.32
CA THR A 217 12.86 -10.06 -27.46
C THR A 217 14.32 -9.75 -27.15
N ARG A 218 15.26 -10.41 -27.85
CA ARG A 218 16.70 -10.07 -27.77
C ARG A 218 16.99 -8.59 -28.05
N GLU A 219 16.15 -7.95 -28.87
CA GLU A 219 16.24 -6.52 -29.16
C GLU A 219 15.89 -5.67 -27.94
N VAL A 220 14.84 -6.02 -27.20
CA VAL A 220 14.44 -5.33 -25.96
C VAL A 220 15.51 -5.49 -24.88
N GLU A 221 16.07 -6.69 -24.73
CA GLU A 221 17.11 -6.96 -23.74
C GLU A 221 18.41 -6.17 -24.00
N ARG A 222 18.73 -5.87 -25.26
CA ARG A 222 19.91 -5.10 -25.67
C ARG A 222 19.66 -3.60 -25.80
N ALA A 223 18.41 -3.16 -25.67
CA ALA A 223 18.07 -1.74 -25.78
C ALA A 223 18.67 -0.95 -24.60
N SER A 224 18.86 0.36 -24.82
CA SER A 224 19.23 1.29 -23.75
C SER A 224 18.19 1.28 -22.63
N PRO A 225 18.57 1.64 -21.39
CA PRO A 225 17.65 1.60 -20.24
C PRO A 225 16.33 2.33 -20.48
N VAL A 226 16.40 3.57 -21.00
CA VAL A 226 15.22 4.36 -21.36
C VAL A 226 14.30 3.62 -22.33
N LYS A 227 14.86 3.10 -23.43
CA LYS A 227 14.09 2.42 -24.49
C LYS A 227 13.54 1.09 -24.00
N ARG A 228 14.31 0.36 -23.19
CA ARG A 228 13.89 -0.91 -22.57
C ARG A 228 12.72 -0.67 -21.62
N ALA A 229 12.87 0.27 -20.68
CA ALA A 229 11.81 0.65 -19.74
C ALA A 229 10.55 1.08 -20.50
N GLN A 230 10.68 1.92 -21.53
CA GLN A 230 9.54 2.39 -22.31
C GLN A 230 8.81 1.27 -23.08
N ILE A 231 9.55 0.34 -23.69
CA ILE A 231 8.95 -0.82 -24.37
C ILE A 231 8.23 -1.73 -23.38
N ILE A 232 8.86 -2.03 -22.24
CA ILE A 232 8.26 -2.92 -21.23
C ILE A 232 7.03 -2.26 -20.60
N LEU A 233 7.11 -0.98 -20.20
CA LEU A 233 5.97 -0.24 -19.67
C LEU A 233 4.81 -0.18 -20.67
N GLY A 234 5.09 0.07 -21.95
CA GLY A 234 4.06 0.14 -22.98
C GLY A 234 3.43 -1.22 -23.32
N ARG A 235 4.23 -2.28 -23.47
CA ARG A 235 3.76 -3.60 -23.94
C ARG A 235 3.23 -4.49 -22.83
N VAL A 236 3.86 -4.46 -21.66
CA VAL A 236 3.55 -5.35 -20.54
C VAL A 236 2.56 -4.68 -19.59
N TYR A 237 2.83 -3.43 -19.24
CA TYR A 237 2.05 -2.72 -18.23
C TYR A 237 1.00 -1.76 -18.83
N GLN A 238 0.94 -1.66 -20.17
CA GLN A 238 0.01 -0.80 -20.91
C GLN A 238 0.02 0.67 -20.44
N VAL A 239 1.18 1.16 -20.02
CA VAL A 239 1.33 2.54 -19.55
C VAL A 239 1.85 3.42 -20.69
N THR A 240 1.15 4.52 -20.95
CA THR A 240 1.53 5.53 -21.95
C THR A 240 2.45 6.55 -21.31
N TRP A 241 3.74 6.22 -21.17
CA TRP A 241 4.77 7.17 -20.73
C TRP A 241 5.75 7.42 -21.87
N LEU A 242 6.15 8.68 -22.01
CA LEU A 242 7.28 9.10 -22.83
C LEU A 242 8.40 9.51 -21.90
N LEU A 243 9.42 8.64 -21.78
CA LEU A 243 10.69 9.03 -21.19
C LEU A 243 11.46 9.76 -22.29
N LEU A 244 11.43 11.10 -22.25
CA LEU A 244 12.22 11.93 -23.17
C LEU A 244 13.67 11.99 -22.66
N PRO A 245 14.68 11.98 -23.56
CA PRO A 245 16.07 12.21 -23.19
C PRO A 245 16.28 13.59 -22.55
#